data_AF-A0A6V7J657-F1
#
_entry.id   AF-A0A6V7J657-F1
#
_cell.length_a   1.000
_cell.length_b   1.000
_cell.length_c   1.000
_cell.angle_alpha   90.00
_cell.angle_beta   90.00
_cell.angle_gamma   90.00
#
_symmetry.space_group_name_H-M   'P 1'
#
loop_
_entity.id
_entity.type
_entity.pdbx_description
1 polymer ?
#
loop_
_entity_poly.entity_id
_entity_poly.type
_entity_poly.pdbx_seq_one_letter_code
_entity_poly.pdbx_strand_id
1 'polypeptide(L)'
;SDKITDASFKYVQQLPELQVLIIKDLVQVTDKYFAYMPSVKCVNANGCTMITDEGVERFLETACNIQWLEVPDTQVTIQCIMTALAWTKCTGKALILIVSEELSDQYKKLEIEKNEKLSVYSLEDEENIYNDDVYESFCEETSMMLEEDD
;
A
#
# COMPACT_ATOMS: atom_id res chain seq x y z
N SER A 1 -18.42 -13.67 1.29
CA SER A 1 -18.96 -12.29 1.36
C SER A 1 -18.52 -11.58 0.10
N ASP A 2 -19.10 -11.94 -1.05
CA ASP A 2 -18.40 -11.85 -2.34
C ASP A 2 -19.02 -10.76 -3.24
N LYS A 3 -19.34 -9.60 -2.66
CA LYS A 3 -20.06 -8.54 -3.39
C LYS A 3 -19.22 -7.32 -3.72
N ILE A 4 -18.07 -7.15 -3.06
CA ILE A 4 -17.19 -6.01 -3.33
C ILE A 4 -16.27 -6.38 -4.48
N THR A 5 -16.42 -5.65 -5.59
CA THR A 5 -15.61 -5.74 -6.82
C THR A 5 -15.03 -4.37 -7.17
N ASP A 6 -14.18 -4.28 -8.20
CA ASP A 6 -13.61 -3.02 -8.71
C ASP A 6 -14.66 -1.91 -8.90
N ALA A 7 -15.86 -2.27 -9.35
CA ALA A 7 -16.94 -1.32 -9.60
C ALA A 7 -17.40 -0.57 -8.34
N SER A 8 -17.20 -1.17 -7.16
CA SER A 8 -17.54 -0.57 -5.85
C SER A 8 -16.71 0.68 -5.57
N PHE A 9 -15.50 0.77 -6.15
CA PHE A 9 -14.57 1.88 -5.93
C PHE A 9 -14.82 3.08 -6.83
N LYS A 10 -15.76 3.00 -7.78
CA LYS A 10 -16.12 4.14 -8.64
C LYS A 10 -16.55 5.40 -7.86
N TYR A 11 -17.07 5.23 -6.65
CA TYR A 11 -17.48 6.36 -5.80
C TYR A 11 -16.36 6.86 -4.88
N VAL A 12 -15.29 6.08 -4.70
CA VAL A 12 -14.14 6.45 -3.86
C VAL A 12 -13.42 7.69 -4.41
N GLN A 13 -13.29 7.82 -5.73
CA GLN A 13 -12.74 9.02 -6.37
C GLN A 13 -13.53 10.32 -6.08
N GLN A 14 -14.75 10.22 -5.53
CA GLN A 14 -15.59 11.37 -5.18
C GLN A 14 -15.37 11.83 -3.73
N LEU A 15 -14.45 11.20 -3.00
CA LEU A 15 -14.08 11.54 -1.64
C LEU A 15 -12.79 12.37 -1.67
N PRO A 16 -12.87 13.72 -1.79
CA PRO A 16 -11.69 14.57 -2.02
C PRO A 16 -10.68 14.54 -0.86
N GLU A 17 -11.16 14.25 0.35
CA GLU A 17 -10.36 14.21 1.58
C GLU A 17 -9.92 12.78 1.96
N LEU A 18 -10.15 11.77 1.10
CA LEU A 18 -9.77 10.41 1.42
C LEU A 18 -8.25 10.26 1.43
N GLN A 19 -7.71 9.99 2.62
CA GLN A 19 -6.27 9.78 2.82
C GLN A 19 -5.89 8.31 2.96
N VAL A 20 -6.75 7.50 3.57
CA VAL A 20 -6.49 6.11 3.93
C VAL A 20 -7.57 5.22 3.34
N LEU A 21 -7.16 4.13 2.68
CA LEU A 21 -8.08 3.11 2.20
C LEU A 21 -7.61 1.72 2.62
N ILE A 22 -8.50 0.98 3.28
CA ILE A 22 -8.26 -0.39 3.74
C ILE A 22 -9.27 -1.32 3.06
N ILE A 23 -8.78 -2.29 2.29
CA ILE A 23 -9.57 -3.23 1.51
C ILE A 23 -9.04 -4.66 1.64
N LYS A 24 -9.11 -5.23 2.84
CA LYS A 24 -8.54 -6.55 3.13
C LYS A 24 -9.41 -7.70 2.60
N ASP A 25 -8.77 -8.78 2.18
CA ASP A 25 -9.37 -10.07 1.81
C ASP A 25 -10.44 -10.00 0.69
N LEU A 26 -10.33 -8.99 -0.19
CA LEU A 26 -11.27 -8.81 -1.31
C LEU A 26 -10.81 -9.55 -2.56
N VAL A 27 -11.05 -10.86 -2.60
CA VAL A 27 -10.59 -11.77 -3.68
C VAL A 27 -11.18 -11.50 -5.08
N GLN A 28 -12.15 -10.59 -5.20
CA GLN A 28 -12.73 -10.17 -6.49
C GLN A 28 -12.25 -8.78 -6.94
N VAL A 29 -11.40 -8.12 -6.16
CA VAL A 29 -10.77 -6.86 -6.53
C VAL A 29 -9.51 -7.16 -7.33
N THR A 30 -9.41 -6.55 -8.51
CA THR A 30 -8.25 -6.62 -9.41
C THR A 30 -7.50 -5.30 -9.38
N ASP A 31 -6.34 -5.24 -10.04
CA ASP A 31 -5.56 -4.02 -10.31
C ASP A 31 -6.38 -2.81 -10.80
N LYS A 32 -7.54 -3.02 -11.43
CA LYS A 32 -8.41 -1.95 -11.94
C LYS A 32 -8.89 -0.99 -10.85
N TYR A 33 -8.94 -1.44 -9.59
CA TYR A 33 -9.40 -0.60 -8.49
C TYR A 33 -8.47 0.61 -8.23
N PHE A 34 -7.16 0.47 -8.46
CA PHE A 34 -6.17 1.53 -8.26
C PHE A 34 -6.47 2.80 -9.09
N ALA A 35 -7.14 2.64 -10.24
CA ALA A 35 -7.52 3.76 -11.10
C ALA A 35 -8.50 4.74 -10.44
N TYR A 36 -9.14 4.37 -9.32
CA TYR A 36 -10.09 5.22 -8.60
C TYR A 36 -9.47 5.96 -7.41
N MET A 37 -8.15 5.89 -7.19
CA MET A 37 -7.49 6.32 -5.94
C MET A 37 -6.21 7.16 -6.14
N PRO A 38 -6.16 8.16 -7.02
CA PRO A 38 -4.91 8.88 -7.31
C PRO A 38 -4.39 9.74 -6.13
N SER A 39 -5.24 10.09 -5.16
CA SER A 39 -4.93 11.06 -4.09
C SER A 39 -4.62 10.45 -2.72
N VAL A 40 -4.78 9.14 -2.55
CA VAL A 40 -4.59 8.48 -1.25
C VAL A 40 -3.12 8.49 -0.82
N LYS A 41 -2.92 8.52 0.50
CA LYS A 41 -1.60 8.47 1.12
C LYS A 41 -1.27 7.10 1.70
N CYS A 42 -2.28 6.33 2.10
CA CYS A 42 -2.15 4.98 2.61
C CYS A 42 -3.14 4.03 1.93
N VAL A 43 -2.64 2.90 1.44
CA VAL A 43 -3.45 1.80 0.89
C VAL A 43 -3.05 0.50 1.57
N ASN A 44 -4.05 -0.21 2.11
CA ASN A 44 -3.89 -1.57 2.59
C ASN A 44 -4.78 -2.51 1.77
N ALA A 45 -4.15 -3.37 0.99
CA ALA A 45 -4.81 -4.36 0.14
C ALA A 45 -4.37 -5.80 0.47
N ASN A 46 -4.07 -6.05 1.75
CA ASN A 46 -3.73 -7.38 2.24
C ASN A 46 -4.79 -8.42 1.80
N GLY A 47 -4.35 -9.56 1.28
CA GLY A 47 -5.23 -10.68 0.91
C GLY A 47 -6.06 -10.42 -0.36
N CYS A 48 -5.84 -9.31 -1.07
CA CYS A 48 -6.42 -9.09 -2.40
C CYS A 48 -5.63 -9.89 -3.44
N THR A 49 -5.96 -11.18 -3.54
CA THR A 49 -5.20 -12.17 -4.32
C THR A 49 -5.14 -11.93 -5.83
N MET A 50 -5.84 -10.93 -6.39
CA MET A 50 -5.74 -10.56 -7.81
C MET A 50 -5.02 -9.23 -8.07
N ILE A 51 -4.33 -8.69 -7.06
CA ILE A 51 -3.42 -7.56 -7.23
C ILE A 51 -2.05 -8.08 -7.69
N THR A 52 -1.49 -7.46 -8.73
CA THR A 52 -0.25 -7.89 -9.39
C THR A 52 0.80 -6.78 -9.43
N ASP A 53 2.04 -7.13 -9.80
CA ASP A 53 3.12 -6.17 -10.05
C ASP A 53 2.72 -5.08 -11.05
N GLU A 54 1.99 -5.45 -12.10
CA GLU A 54 1.54 -4.53 -13.16
C GLU A 54 0.51 -3.52 -12.64
N GLY A 55 -0.33 -3.94 -11.69
CA GLY A 55 -1.27 -3.06 -11.00
C GLY A 55 -0.54 -2.04 -10.13
N VAL A 56 0.42 -2.48 -9.33
CA VAL A 56 1.22 -1.61 -8.46
C VAL A 56 2.04 -0.62 -9.29
N GLU A 57 2.62 -1.05 -10.40
CA GLU A 57 3.35 -0.16 -11.31
C GLU A 57 2.46 0.98 -11.82
N ARG A 58 1.31 0.66 -12.41
CA ARG A 58 0.33 1.66 -12.89
C ARG A 58 -0.19 2.56 -11.77
N PHE A 59 -0.38 2.00 -10.58
CA PHE A 59 -0.78 2.78 -9.42
C PHE A 59 0.29 3.82 -9.09
N LEU A 60 1.55 3.42 -8.94
CA LEU A 60 2.66 4.32 -8.61
C LEU A 60 2.90 5.40 -9.67
N GLU A 61 2.62 5.14 -10.95
CA GLU A 61 2.65 6.16 -12.02
C GLU A 61 1.70 7.34 -11.76
N THR A 62 0.58 7.10 -11.06
CA THR A 62 -0.47 8.10 -10.83
C THR A 62 -0.59 8.54 -9.38
N ALA A 63 -0.18 7.71 -8.43
CA ALA A 63 -0.29 7.91 -7.00
C ALA A 63 0.79 8.87 -6.48
N CYS A 64 0.58 10.16 -6.70
CA CYS A 64 1.55 11.18 -6.34
C CYS A 64 1.68 11.39 -4.82
N ASN A 65 0.69 10.99 -4.03
CA ASN A 65 0.67 11.26 -2.59
C ASN A 65 0.90 10.01 -1.74
N ILE A 66 1.10 8.84 -2.35
CA ILE A 66 1.29 7.59 -1.63
C ILE A 66 2.55 7.65 -0.77
N GLN A 67 2.41 7.21 0.47
CA GLN A 67 3.46 7.12 1.46
C GLN A 67 3.52 5.72 2.08
N TRP A 68 2.39 5.00 2.08
CA TRP A 68 2.26 3.67 2.67
C TRP A 68 1.46 2.75 1.76
N LEU A 69 2.03 1.59 1.40
CA LEU A 69 1.37 0.57 0.59
C LEU A 69 1.55 -0.81 1.23
N GLU A 70 0.45 -1.47 1.54
CA GLU A 70 0.46 -2.87 1.97
C GLU A 70 -0.16 -3.75 0.90
N VAL A 71 0.64 -4.67 0.39
CA VAL A 71 0.22 -5.72 -0.55
C VAL A 71 0.66 -7.13 -0.13
N PRO A 72 0.67 -7.50 1.18
CA PRO A 72 0.89 -8.88 1.58
C PRO A 72 -0.25 -9.77 1.08
N ASP A 73 0.05 -11.05 0.87
CA ASP A 73 -0.91 -12.05 0.38
C ASP A 73 -1.62 -11.65 -0.94
N THR A 74 -0.88 -10.98 -1.83
CA THR A 74 -1.28 -10.67 -3.21
C THR A 74 -0.42 -11.46 -4.21
N GLN A 75 -0.58 -11.21 -5.52
CA GLN A 75 0.26 -11.81 -6.57
C GLN A 75 1.50 -10.96 -6.93
N VAL A 76 1.85 -9.97 -6.11
CA VAL A 76 3.09 -9.21 -6.30
C VAL A 76 4.31 -10.10 -6.09
N THR A 77 5.41 -9.74 -6.75
CA THR A 77 6.70 -10.43 -6.64
C THR A 77 7.80 -9.45 -6.23
N ILE A 78 9.06 -9.89 -6.28
CA ILE A 78 10.21 -9.01 -6.11
C ILE A 78 10.19 -7.83 -7.11
N GLN A 79 9.52 -7.98 -8.25
CA GLN A 79 9.35 -6.91 -9.23
C GLN A 79 8.61 -5.71 -8.63
N CYS A 80 7.58 -5.90 -7.79
CA CYS A 80 6.91 -4.81 -7.07
C CYS A 80 7.89 -3.98 -6.25
N ILE A 81 8.81 -4.64 -5.52
CA ILE A 81 9.82 -3.94 -4.71
C ILE A 81 10.80 -3.18 -5.61
N MET A 82 11.20 -3.76 -6.74
CA MET A 82 12.07 -3.08 -7.72
C MET A 82 11.38 -1.88 -8.37
N THR A 83 10.08 -1.99 -8.66
CA THR A 83 9.25 -0.90 -9.17
C THR A 83 9.13 0.22 -8.14
N ALA A 84 8.84 -0.10 -6.87
CA ALA A 84 8.82 0.87 -5.77
C ALA A 84 10.19 1.56 -5.58
N LEU A 85 11.29 0.81 -5.72
CA LEU A 85 12.65 1.35 -5.66
C LEU A 85 12.94 2.32 -6.81
N ALA A 86 12.55 1.96 -8.03
CA ALA A 86 12.69 2.84 -9.19
C ALA A 86 11.84 4.12 -9.03
N TRP A 87 10.61 3.97 -8.56
CA TRP A 87 9.69 5.08 -8.33
C TRP A 87 10.22 6.06 -7.27
N THR A 88 10.69 5.57 -6.12
CA THR A 88 11.26 6.40 -5.05
C THR A 88 12.53 7.12 -5.52
N LYS A 89 13.38 6.47 -6.32
CA LYS A 89 14.55 7.12 -6.96
C LYS A 89 14.15 8.21 -7.97
N CYS A 90 13.12 7.96 -8.77
CA CYS A 90 12.64 8.89 -9.80
C CYS A 90 11.95 10.12 -9.21
N THR A 91 11.13 9.92 -8.18
CA THR A 91 10.29 10.98 -7.60
C THR A 91 10.93 11.67 -6.40
N GLY A 92 11.91 11.04 -5.75
CA GLY A 92 12.50 11.51 -4.48
C GLY A 92 11.56 11.37 -3.27
N LYS A 93 10.38 10.76 -3.45
CA LYS A 93 9.38 10.57 -2.39
C LYS A 93 9.69 9.33 -1.56
N ALA A 94 9.33 9.40 -0.28
CA ALA A 94 9.42 8.26 0.62
C ALA A 94 8.23 7.32 0.42
N LEU A 95 8.47 6.02 0.51
CA LEU A 95 7.45 4.98 0.49
C LEU A 95 7.81 3.90 1.51
N ILE A 96 6.82 3.56 2.33
CA ILE A 96 6.82 2.38 3.18
C ILE A 96 6.01 1.31 2.44
N LEU A 97 6.65 0.18 2.19
CA LEU A 97 6.08 -0.93 1.45
C LEU A 97 6.04 -2.18 2.34
N ILE A 98 4.84 -2.66 2.62
CA ILE A 98 4.63 -3.92 3.34
C ILE A 98 4.29 -5.02 2.33
N VAL A 99 5.08 -6.08 2.35
CA VAL A 99 4.95 -7.27 1.49
C VAL A 99 4.84 -8.53 2.34
N SER A 100 4.67 -9.69 1.71
CA SER A 100 4.78 -10.97 2.42
C SER A 100 6.17 -11.17 3.03
N GLU A 101 6.24 -11.96 4.10
CA GLU A 101 7.50 -12.32 4.76
C GLU A 101 8.51 -12.89 3.77
N GLU A 102 8.06 -13.82 2.91
CA GLU A 102 8.91 -14.43 1.88
C GLU A 102 9.55 -13.39 0.97
N LEU A 103 8.80 -12.39 0.51
CA LEU A 103 9.31 -11.35 -0.38
C LEU A 103 10.25 -10.37 0.35
N SER A 104 9.92 -10.00 1.59
CA SER A 104 10.79 -9.18 2.44
C SER A 104 12.15 -9.87 2.65
N ASP A 105 12.14 -11.17 2.91
CA ASP A 105 13.35 -11.99 3.05
C ASP A 105 14.14 -12.13 1.75
N GLN A 106 13.44 -12.34 0.63
CA GLN A 106 14.07 -12.37 -0.69
C GLN A 106 14.77 -11.03 -0.96
N TYR A 107 14.11 -9.91 -0.68
CA TYR A 107 14.67 -8.57 -0.86
C TYR A 107 15.89 -8.30 0.03
N LYS A 108 15.83 -8.65 1.32
CA LYS A 108 16.94 -8.49 2.28
C LYS A 108 18.20 -9.26 1.84
N LYS A 109 18.05 -10.33 1.07
CA LYS A 109 19.17 -11.13 0.51
C LYS A 109 19.77 -10.55 -0.76
N LEU A 110 19.08 -9.64 -1.44
CA LEU A 110 19.62 -8.97 -2.62
C LEU A 110 20.59 -7.87 -2.16
N GLU A 111 21.81 -7.89 -2.68
CA GLU A 111 22.83 -6.85 -2.42
C GLU A 111 22.50 -5.54 -3.17
N ILE A 112 21.27 -5.06 -3.04
CA ILE A 112 20.79 -3.85 -3.70
C ILE A 112 21.28 -2.63 -2.90
N GLU A 113 21.70 -1.60 -3.63
CA GLU A 113 22.05 -0.31 -3.06
C GLU A 113 20.88 0.25 -2.24
N LYS A 114 21.13 0.53 -0.96
CA LYS A 114 20.14 1.09 -0.05
C LYS A 114 19.53 2.37 -0.63
N ASN A 115 18.21 2.46 -0.58
CA ASN A 115 17.50 3.70 -0.83
C ASN A 115 16.86 4.17 0.48
N GLU A 116 17.34 5.29 1.02
CA GLU A 116 16.82 5.88 2.26
C GLU A 116 15.34 6.31 2.16
N LYS A 117 14.78 6.34 0.94
CA LYS A 117 13.38 6.66 0.68
C LYS A 117 12.47 5.44 0.53
N LEU A 118 13.02 4.23 0.46
CA LEU A 118 12.20 3.01 0.41
C LEU A 118 12.47 2.18 1.66
N SER A 119 11.44 2.04 2.49
CA SER A 119 11.43 1.10 3.61
C SER A 119 10.56 -0.10 3.23
N VAL A 120 11.11 -1.31 3.35
CA VAL A 120 10.39 -2.56 3.03
C VAL A 120 10.29 -3.40 4.29
N TYR A 121 9.07 -3.78 4.66
CA TYR A 121 8.76 -4.58 5.85
C TYR A 121 7.89 -5.78 5.50
N SER A 122 7.87 -6.80 6.36
CA SER A 122 6.83 -7.83 6.39
C SER A 122 5.81 -7.53 7.50
N LEU A 123 4.64 -8.16 7.45
CA LEU A 123 3.61 -8.03 8.51
C LEU A 123 4.09 -8.46 9.90
N GLU A 124 5.12 -9.30 9.99
CA GLU A 124 5.69 -9.77 11.27
C GLU A 124 6.74 -8.81 11.84
N ASP A 125 7.16 -7.79 11.08
CA ASP A 125 8.07 -6.74 11.55
C ASP A 125 7.32 -5.72 12.45
N GLU A 126 6.46 -6.17 13.39
CA GLU A 126 5.56 -5.32 14.19
C GLU A 126 6.31 -4.18 14.91
N GLU A 127 7.45 -4.46 15.53
CA GLU A 127 8.26 -3.42 16.20
C GLU A 127 8.80 -2.35 15.24
N ASN A 128 8.92 -2.63 13.94
CA ASN A 128 9.40 -1.65 12.95
C ASN A 128 8.25 -0.90 12.27
N ILE A 129 7.08 -1.54 12.13
CA ILE A 129 5.89 -0.96 11.51
C ILE A 129 5.28 0.12 12.42
N TYR A 130 5.14 -0.13 13.73
CA TYR A 130 4.50 0.79 14.67
C TYR A 130 5.41 1.90 15.20
N ASN A 131 6.72 1.80 14.99
CA ASN A 131 7.68 2.85 15.36
C ASN A 131 7.94 3.87 14.24
N ASP A 132 7.32 3.70 13.07
CA ASP A 132 7.41 4.68 12.00
C ASP A 132 6.39 5.80 12.29
N ASP A 133 6.86 7.01 12.61
CA ASP A 133 6.05 8.21 12.88
C ASP A 133 4.94 8.42 11.83
N VAL A 134 5.17 7.91 10.61
CA VAL A 134 4.23 7.91 9.50
C VAL A 134 2.98 7.08 9.80
N TYR A 135 3.10 5.87 10.36
CA TYR A 135 1.95 5.02 10.68
C TYR A 135 1.12 5.62 11.82
N GLU A 136 1.76 6.03 12.92
CA GLU A 136 1.07 6.67 14.03
C GLU A 136 0.38 7.96 13.58
N SER A 137 1.02 8.79 12.74
CA SER A 137 0.37 9.98 12.17
C SER A 137 -0.83 9.65 11.28
N PHE A 138 -0.82 8.54 10.52
CA PHE A 138 -1.97 8.10 9.74
C PHE A 138 -3.10 7.50 10.59
N CYS A 139 -2.74 6.81 11.68
CA CYS A 139 -3.67 6.18 12.61
C CYS A 139 -4.29 7.16 13.62
N GLU A 140 -3.57 8.21 14.02
CA GLU A 140 -4.11 9.28 14.88
C GLU A 140 -5.16 10.12 14.15
N GLU A 141 -4.93 10.45 12.86
CA GLU A 141 -5.93 11.15 12.03
C GLU A 141 -7.23 10.33 11.84
N THR A 142 -7.15 9.00 11.90
CA THR A 142 -8.32 8.11 11.79
C THR A 142 -8.95 7.75 13.14
N SER A 143 -8.18 7.77 14.23
CA SER A 143 -8.70 7.55 15.60
C SER A 143 -9.56 8.72 16.10
N MET A 144 -9.37 9.93 15.58
CA MET A 144 -10.27 11.07 15.85
C MET A 144 -11.69 10.94 15.25
N MET A 145 -12.00 9.87 14.51
CA MET A 145 -13.35 9.62 13.95
C MET A 145 -14.11 8.45 14.59
N LEU A 146 -13.56 7.78 15.61
CA LEU A 146 -14.23 6.65 16.29
C LEU A 146 -14.50 6.88 17.79
N GLU A 147 -14.21 8.07 18.31
CA GLU A 147 -14.66 8.49 19.65
C GLU A 147 -15.81 9.51 19.57
N GLU A 148 -16.91 9.13 18.91
CA GLU A 148 -18.24 9.69 19.19
C GLU A 148 -19.24 8.52 19.23
N ASP A 149 -19.44 7.96 20.42
CA ASP A 149 -20.74 7.95 21.12
C ASP A 149 -20.70 6.94 22.28
N ASP A 150 -21.21 7.41 23.43
CA ASP A 150 -21.31 6.79 24.76
C ASP A 150 -21.81 5.33 24.83
#